data_AF-A0A3Q3IJX8-F1
#
_entry.id   AF-A0A3Q3IJX8-F1
#
_cell.length_a   1.000
_cell.length_b   1.000
_cell.length_c   1.000
_cell.angle_alpha   90.00
_cell.angle_beta   90.00
_cell.angle_gamma   90.00
#
_symmetry.space_group_name_H-M   'P 1'
#
loop_
_entity.id
_entity.type
_entity.pdbx_description
1 polymer ?
#
loop_
_entity_poly.entity_id
_entity_poly.type
_entity_poly.pdbx_seq_one_letter_code
_entity_poly.pdbx_strand_id
1 'polypeptide(L)'
;MDLGECTKIHDLALRADYEIASKDRDLFFELDAVDHLESFIADCDRRTELAKKRLAETQEEISAEKVHELNEEIGKLLAKAEQLGAEGNVDEAQKVLQEVEKVRTRKKDAEEEYRNSMPASSFQQQKLRVCEVCSAYLGLHDNDRRLADHFGGKLHLGFIQIREKLDQLKVCSSLFHHAQYRSRSRDRRRRRSHSSSRDRRRSRSRSRERRRRHRSRSRSRSRGHRHSHEQSSRHK
;
A
#
# COMPACT_ATOMS: atom_id res chain seq x y z
N MET A 1 15.57 19.29 -3.25
CA MET A 1 15.28 18.47 -4.44
C MET A 1 14.77 19.43 -5.49
N ASP A 2 15.49 19.59 -6.58
CA ASP A 2 15.01 20.39 -7.71
C ASP A 2 14.86 19.46 -8.91
N LEU A 3 13.63 19.28 -9.38
CA LEU A 3 13.35 18.53 -10.61
C LEU A 3 13.51 19.41 -11.86
N GLY A 4 13.88 20.69 -11.67
CA GLY A 4 13.94 21.69 -12.73
C GLY A 4 12.56 22.18 -13.13
N GLU A 5 12.50 22.85 -14.28
CA GLU A 5 11.25 23.30 -14.86
C GLU A 5 10.41 22.11 -15.33
N CYS A 6 9.10 22.17 -15.07
CA CYS A 6 8.22 21.09 -15.48
C CYS A 6 8.12 21.03 -17.01
N THR A 7 8.18 19.82 -17.57
CA THR A 7 8.05 19.59 -19.01
C THR A 7 6.61 19.72 -19.51
N LYS A 8 5.62 19.69 -18.61
CA LYS A 8 4.19 19.79 -18.92
C LYS A 8 3.74 21.26 -18.88
N ILE A 9 2.73 21.58 -19.70
CA ILE A 9 2.13 22.92 -19.76
C ILE A 9 1.15 23.07 -18.58
N HIS A 10 1.34 24.11 -17.78
CA HIS A 10 0.48 24.44 -16.64
C HIS A 10 -0.22 25.77 -16.87
N ASP A 11 -1.31 25.74 -17.65
CA ASP A 11 -2.17 26.90 -17.89
C ASP A 11 -3.37 26.90 -16.92
N LEU A 12 -3.72 28.07 -16.40
CA LEU A 12 -4.90 28.28 -15.54
C LEU A 12 -6.20 28.01 -16.29
N ALA A 13 -6.24 28.24 -17.61
CA ALA A 13 -7.41 27.92 -18.43
C ALA A 13 -7.72 26.41 -18.42
N LEU A 14 -6.69 25.58 -18.64
CA LEU A 14 -6.82 24.12 -18.63
C LEU A 14 -7.25 23.57 -17.27
N ARG A 15 -6.90 24.27 -16.18
CA ARG A 15 -7.37 23.91 -14.83
C ARG A 15 -8.87 24.15 -14.66
N ALA A 16 -9.39 25.26 -15.16
CA ALA A 16 -10.83 25.54 -15.09
C ALA A 16 -11.64 24.50 -15.88
N ASP A 17 -11.15 24.14 -17.07
CA ASP A 17 -11.75 23.08 -17.88
C ASP A 17 -11.73 21.73 -17.16
N TYR A 18 -10.62 21.40 -16.48
CA TYR A 18 -10.52 20.20 -15.65
C TYR A 18 -11.51 20.21 -14.47
N GLU A 19 -11.67 21.34 -13.77
CA GLU A 19 -12.61 21.45 -12.64
C GLU A 19 -14.07 21.29 -13.08
N ILE A 20 -14.39 21.66 -14.32
CA ILE A 20 -15.71 21.41 -14.93
C ILE A 20 -15.84 19.93 -15.29
N ALA A 21 -14.86 19.36 -16.01
CA ALA A 21 -14.88 17.96 -16.46
C ALA A 21 -14.81 16.95 -15.31
N SER A 22 -14.15 17.28 -14.20
CA SER A 22 -14.05 16.45 -13.00
C SER A 22 -15.43 16.17 -12.38
N LYS A 23 -16.40 17.09 -12.54
CA LYS A 23 -17.79 16.88 -12.11
C LYS A 23 -18.49 15.78 -12.90
N ASP A 24 -18.13 15.64 -14.18
CA ASP A 24 -18.69 14.64 -15.10
C ASP A 24 -17.97 13.27 -15.03
N ARG A 25 -16.96 13.16 -14.15
CA ARG A 25 -16.30 11.91 -13.69
C ARG A 25 -15.36 11.22 -14.68
N ASP A 26 -14.59 11.98 -15.44
CA ASP A 26 -13.46 11.43 -16.18
C ASP A 26 -12.20 11.38 -15.29
N LEU A 27 -12.12 10.33 -14.46
CA LEU A 27 -11.02 10.08 -13.49
C LEU A 27 -9.69 9.64 -14.11
N PHE A 28 -9.54 9.70 -15.44
CA PHE A 28 -8.32 9.23 -16.10
C PHE A 28 -7.07 10.01 -15.63
N PHE A 29 -7.23 11.32 -15.37
CA PHE A 29 -6.15 12.18 -14.91
C PHE A 29 -5.72 11.90 -13.47
N GLU A 30 -6.63 11.45 -12.61
CA GLU A 30 -6.33 11.14 -11.21
C GLU A 30 -5.44 9.89 -11.10
N LEU A 31 -5.59 8.92 -11.99
CA LEU A 31 -4.76 7.71 -12.02
C LEU A 31 -3.32 8.02 -12.41
N ASP A 32 -3.10 8.80 -13.49
CA ASP A 32 -1.76 9.24 -13.90
C ASP A 32 -1.10 10.10 -12.80
N ALA A 33 -1.90 10.94 -12.12
CA ALA A 33 -1.42 11.72 -10.99
C ALA A 33 -1.00 10.85 -9.80
N VAL A 34 -1.77 9.79 -9.47
CA VAL A 34 -1.40 8.84 -8.41
C VAL A 34 -0.09 8.14 -8.73
N ASP A 35 0.06 7.59 -9.93
CA ASP A 35 1.27 6.87 -10.33
C ASP A 35 2.51 7.77 -10.25
N HIS A 36 2.39 9.03 -10.72
CA HIS A 36 3.46 10.02 -10.61
C HIS A 36 3.80 10.37 -9.15
N LEU A 37 2.80 10.63 -8.30
CA LEU A 37 3.03 10.95 -6.88
C LEU A 37 3.58 9.75 -6.10
N GLU A 38 3.14 8.53 -6.40
CA GLU A 38 3.68 7.30 -5.81
C GLU A 38 5.16 7.11 -6.13
N SER A 39 5.53 7.27 -7.40
CA SER A 39 6.95 7.18 -7.81
C SER A 39 7.81 8.23 -7.08
N PHE A 40 7.28 9.45 -6.94
CA PHE A 40 7.98 10.54 -6.27
C PHE A 40 8.17 10.29 -4.77
N ILE A 41 7.15 9.79 -4.08
CA ILE A 41 7.25 9.42 -2.66
C ILE A 41 8.21 8.24 -2.48
N ALA A 42 8.15 7.22 -3.34
CA ALA A 42 9.04 6.06 -3.26
C ALA A 42 10.53 6.48 -3.42
N ASP A 43 10.83 7.40 -4.33
CA ASP A 43 12.18 7.94 -4.49
C ASP A 43 12.67 8.72 -3.25
N CYS A 44 11.76 9.44 -2.59
CA CYS A 44 12.06 10.18 -1.36
C CYS A 44 12.28 9.25 -0.16
N ASP A 45 11.46 8.22 -0.03
CA ASP A 45 11.58 7.23 1.04
C ASP A 45 12.87 6.42 0.86
N ARG A 46 13.19 5.98 -0.37
CA ARG A 46 14.49 5.34 -0.68
C ARG A 46 15.68 6.25 -0.31
N ARG A 47 15.61 7.55 -0.62
CA ARG A 47 16.65 8.51 -0.23
C ARG A 47 16.75 8.66 1.29
N THR A 48 15.62 8.67 1.98
CA THR A 48 15.56 8.75 3.45
C THR A 48 16.20 7.53 4.09
N GLU A 49 15.90 6.33 3.59
CA GLU A 49 16.53 5.09 4.05
C GLU A 49 18.04 5.07 3.82
N LEU A 50 18.51 5.49 2.63
CA LEU A 50 19.94 5.59 2.35
C LEU A 50 20.63 6.60 3.25
N ALA A 51 20.01 7.75 3.53
CA ALA A 51 20.54 8.74 4.45
C ALA A 51 20.59 8.21 5.90
N LYS A 52 19.55 7.47 6.33
CA LYS A 52 19.52 6.80 7.63
C LYS A 52 20.60 5.72 7.73
N LYS A 53 20.79 4.90 6.69
CA LYS A 53 21.85 3.88 6.62
C LYS A 53 23.23 4.51 6.67
N ARG A 54 23.50 5.56 5.89
CA ARG A 54 24.78 6.28 5.94
C ARG A 54 25.07 6.87 7.32
N LEU A 55 24.06 7.45 7.97
CA LEU A 55 24.23 7.92 9.34
C LEU A 55 24.50 6.78 10.31
N ALA A 56 23.79 5.66 10.20
CA ALA A 56 24.02 4.48 11.03
C ALA A 56 25.43 3.90 10.80
N GLU A 57 25.85 3.72 9.55
CA GLU A 57 27.19 3.27 9.16
C GLU A 57 28.25 4.21 9.74
N THR A 58 28.13 5.52 9.58
CA THR A 58 29.06 6.47 10.21
C THR A 58 28.98 6.45 11.74
N GLN A 59 27.86 6.08 12.35
CA GLN A 59 27.79 5.95 13.81
C GLN A 59 28.43 4.64 14.29
N GLU A 60 28.31 3.55 13.51
CA GLU A 60 28.87 2.22 13.80
C GLU A 60 30.38 2.15 13.53
N GLU A 61 30.85 2.72 12.41
CA GLU A 61 32.28 2.93 12.15
C GLU A 61 32.94 3.75 13.26
N ILE A 62 32.13 4.62 13.91
CA ILE A 62 32.58 5.45 15.01
C ILE A 62 32.44 4.77 16.38
N SER A 63 31.57 3.78 16.55
CA SER A 63 31.64 2.88 17.70
C SER A 63 32.79 1.90 17.49
N ALA A 64 33.99 2.41 17.70
CA ALA A 64 35.27 1.75 17.48
C ALA A 64 35.20 0.25 17.78
N GLU A 65 35.65 -0.57 16.82
CA GLU A 65 35.84 -2.02 16.99
C GLU A 65 36.52 -2.34 18.33
N LYS A 66 37.48 -1.50 18.76
CA LYS A 66 38.14 -1.58 20.07
C LYS A 66 37.18 -1.46 21.27
N VAL A 67 36.19 -0.58 21.23
CA VAL A 67 35.19 -0.43 22.31
C VAL A 67 34.26 -1.64 22.31
N HIS A 68 33.92 -2.19 21.14
CA HIS A 68 33.15 -3.42 21.01
C HIS A 68 33.91 -4.66 21.53
N GLU A 69 35.18 -4.82 21.17
CA GLU A 69 36.05 -5.89 21.67
C GLU A 69 36.18 -5.85 23.20
N LEU A 70 36.42 -4.67 23.78
CA LEU A 70 36.49 -4.49 25.22
C LEU A 70 35.13 -4.75 25.91
N ASN A 71 34.00 -4.44 25.26
CA ASN A 71 32.67 -4.79 25.77
C ASN A 71 32.42 -6.30 25.79
N GLU A 72 32.84 -7.02 24.74
CA GLU A 72 32.74 -8.48 24.71
C GLU A 72 33.63 -9.13 25.77
N GLU A 73 34.84 -8.61 25.99
CA GLU A 73 35.74 -9.07 27.03
C GLU A 73 35.16 -8.86 28.43
N ILE A 74 34.57 -7.68 28.69
CA ILE A 74 33.84 -7.39 29.94
C ILE A 74 32.68 -8.38 30.12
N GLY A 75 31.91 -8.66 29.07
CA GLY A 75 30.80 -9.62 29.12
C GLY A 75 31.25 -11.04 29.48
N LYS A 76 32.36 -11.51 28.87
CA LYS A 76 32.94 -12.83 29.16
C LYS A 76 33.47 -12.93 30.59
N LEU A 77 34.13 -11.88 31.09
CA LEU A 77 34.66 -11.84 32.45
C LEU A 77 33.54 -11.74 33.50
N LEU A 78 32.48 -10.97 33.23
CA LEU A 78 31.29 -10.91 34.08
C LEU A 78 30.57 -12.26 34.17
N ALA A 79 30.38 -12.94 33.04
CA ALA A 79 29.77 -14.27 33.03
C ALA A 79 30.61 -15.29 33.84
N LYS A 80 31.95 -15.22 33.75
CA LYS A 80 32.84 -16.05 34.57
C LYS A 80 32.77 -15.69 36.06
N ALA A 81 32.67 -14.41 36.40
CA ALA A 81 32.49 -13.96 37.78
C ALA A 81 31.16 -14.45 38.38
N GLU A 82 30.08 -14.44 37.59
CA GLU A 82 28.78 -14.97 38.00
C GLU A 82 28.81 -16.49 38.23
N GLN A 83 29.49 -17.25 37.35
CA GLN A 83 29.65 -18.70 37.53
C GLN A 83 30.43 -19.04 38.80
N LEU A 84 31.59 -18.41 39.01
CA LEU A 84 32.40 -18.61 40.23
C LEU A 84 31.66 -18.18 41.50
N GLY A 85 30.82 -17.14 41.40
CA GLY A 85 29.93 -16.72 42.48
C GLY A 85 28.86 -17.77 42.80
N ALA A 86 28.29 -18.43 41.78
CA ALA A 86 27.29 -19.50 41.96
C ALA A 86 27.90 -20.79 42.55
N GLU A 87 29.16 -21.08 42.24
CA GLU A 87 29.92 -22.21 42.80
C GLU A 87 30.40 -21.96 44.25
N GLY A 88 30.24 -20.73 44.75
CA GLY A 88 30.61 -20.35 46.12
C GLY A 88 32.08 -19.93 46.29
N ASN A 89 32.83 -19.79 45.19
CA ASN A 89 34.23 -19.34 45.20
C ASN A 89 34.31 -17.81 45.23
N VAL A 90 33.95 -17.23 46.37
CA VAL A 90 33.84 -15.77 46.56
C VAL A 90 35.19 -15.04 46.34
N ASP A 91 36.30 -15.62 46.81
CA ASP A 91 37.63 -15.00 46.68
C ASP A 91 38.11 -14.92 45.22
N GLU A 92 37.80 -15.93 44.41
CA GLU A 92 38.16 -15.96 43.00
C GLU A 92 37.24 -15.07 42.17
N ALA A 93 35.93 -15.07 42.47
CA ALA A 93 34.97 -14.16 41.87
C ALA A 93 35.35 -12.68 42.10
N GLN A 94 35.83 -12.34 43.30
CA GLN A 94 36.25 -10.98 43.62
C GLN A 94 37.51 -10.55 42.83
N LYS A 95 38.44 -11.47 42.55
CA LYS A 95 39.60 -11.20 41.68
C LYS A 95 39.19 -10.95 40.23
N VAL A 96 38.26 -11.75 39.70
CA VAL A 96 37.74 -11.56 38.33
C VAL A 96 36.97 -10.24 38.21
N LEU A 97 36.22 -9.84 39.24
CA LEU A 97 35.55 -8.53 39.28
C LEU A 97 36.54 -7.36 39.29
N GLN A 98 37.67 -7.47 39.98
CA GLN A 98 38.74 -6.46 39.92
C GLN A 98 39.36 -6.36 38.52
N GLU A 99 39.47 -7.48 37.79
CA GLU A 99 39.90 -7.47 36.39
C GLU A 99 38.86 -6.79 35.50
N VAL A 100 37.56 -7.05 35.71
CA VAL A 100 36.47 -6.34 35.01
C VAL A 100 36.57 -4.83 35.23
N GLU A 101 36.87 -4.36 36.44
CA GLU A 101 37.05 -2.92 36.70
C GLU A 101 38.23 -2.33 35.93
N LYS A 102 39.36 -3.04 35.85
CA LYS A 102 40.52 -2.61 35.04
C LYS A 102 40.22 -2.57 33.55
N VAL A 103 39.42 -3.51 33.04
CA VAL A 103 38.98 -3.49 31.63
C VAL A 103 37.96 -2.36 31.41
N ARG A 104 37.10 -2.05 32.40
CA ARG A 104 36.19 -0.91 32.36
C ARG A 104 36.90 0.44 32.34
N THR A 105 37.99 0.62 33.10
CA THR A 105 38.79 1.85 33.04
C THR A 105 39.48 1.98 31.69
N ARG A 106 40.09 0.91 31.17
CA ARG A 106 40.68 0.89 29.81
C ARG A 106 39.64 1.19 28.72
N LYS A 107 38.41 0.69 28.88
CA LYS A 107 37.29 1.02 27.98
C LYS A 107 36.98 2.51 28.02
N LYS A 108 36.90 3.14 29.20
CA LYS A 108 36.68 4.59 29.32
C LYS A 108 37.81 5.39 28.67
N ASP A 109 39.06 5.01 28.93
CA ASP A 109 40.22 5.69 28.37
C ASP A 109 40.26 5.55 26.84
N ALA A 110 39.97 4.35 26.32
CA ALA A 110 39.86 4.10 24.88
C ALA A 110 38.69 4.86 24.25
N GLU A 111 37.54 4.96 24.93
CA GLU A 111 36.40 5.77 24.47
C GLU A 111 36.72 7.28 24.47
N GLU A 112 37.52 7.76 25.41
CA GLU A 112 37.93 9.16 25.52
C GLU A 112 39.01 9.53 24.50
N GLU A 113 40.03 8.68 24.33
CA GLU A 113 41.04 8.82 23.29
C GLU A 113 40.42 8.71 21.89
N TYR A 114 39.43 7.83 21.73
CA TYR A 114 38.64 7.74 20.51
C TYR A 114 37.82 9.03 20.26
N ARG A 115 37.18 9.58 21.30
CA ARG A 115 36.48 10.87 21.22
C ARG A 115 37.39 12.04 20.84
N ASN A 116 38.63 12.02 21.33
CA ASN A 116 39.61 13.09 21.13
C ASN A 116 40.36 12.96 19.79
N SER A 117 40.55 11.74 19.29
CA SER A 117 41.16 11.47 17.98
C SER A 117 40.19 11.63 16.81
N MET A 118 38.88 11.56 17.07
CA MET A 118 37.86 11.82 16.07
C MET A 118 37.77 13.33 15.76
N PRO A 119 37.84 13.73 14.47
CA PRO A 119 37.65 15.14 14.08
C PRO A 119 36.28 15.66 14.53
N ALA A 120 36.23 16.93 14.98
CA ALA A 120 34.98 17.58 15.39
C ALA A 120 33.87 17.52 14.32
N SER A 121 34.26 17.42 13.05
CA SER A 121 33.38 17.26 11.88
C SER A 121 32.55 15.96 11.95
N SER A 122 33.15 14.84 12.34
CA SER A 122 32.48 13.54 12.45
C SER A 122 31.56 13.49 13.68
N PHE A 123 31.99 14.12 14.78
CA PHE A 123 31.17 14.25 15.99
C PHE A 123 29.91 15.10 15.77
N GLN A 124 29.97 16.10 14.86
CA GLN A 124 28.79 16.85 14.45
C GLN A 124 27.80 15.99 13.64
N GLN A 125 28.28 15.06 12.82
CA GLN A 125 27.42 14.15 12.05
C GLN A 125 26.65 13.16 12.94
N GLN A 126 27.23 12.72 14.06
CA GLN A 126 26.54 11.86 15.04
C GLN A 126 25.34 12.52 15.72
N LYS A 127 25.31 13.87 15.76
CA LYS A 127 24.21 14.63 16.38
C LYS A 127 23.10 14.97 15.40
N LEU A 128 23.13 14.42 14.18
CA LEU A 128 22.12 14.64 13.16
C LEU A 128 21.13 13.48 13.11
N ARG A 129 19.87 13.82 12.90
CA ARG A 129 18.75 12.93 12.61
C ARG A 129 18.23 13.27 11.22
N VAL A 130 17.80 12.27 10.44
CA VAL A 130 17.09 12.53 9.17
C VAL A 130 15.60 12.76 9.45
N CYS A 131 15.02 13.80 8.87
CA CYS A 131 13.57 14.00 8.84
C CYS A 131 12.90 13.02 7.86
N GLU A 132 11.83 12.38 8.30
CA GLU A 132 11.13 11.31 7.55
C GLU A 132 10.21 11.85 6.45
N VAL A 133 9.99 13.17 6.42
CA VAL A 133 9.10 13.82 5.46
C VAL A 133 9.90 14.39 4.28
N CYS A 134 10.94 15.17 4.58
CA CYS A 134 11.69 15.89 3.55
C CYS A 134 13.17 15.47 3.44
N SER A 135 13.56 14.34 4.06
CA SER A 135 14.87 13.69 3.90
C SER A 135 16.09 14.55 4.25
N ALA A 136 15.88 15.70 4.92
CA ALA A 136 16.93 16.61 5.35
C ALA A 136 17.52 16.18 6.70
N TYR A 137 18.77 16.54 6.95
CA TYR A 137 19.42 16.35 8.24
C TYR A 137 19.03 17.48 9.22
N LEU A 138 18.61 17.10 10.43
CA LEU A 138 18.25 17.98 11.54
C LEU A 138 19.18 17.68 12.71
N GLY A 139 19.69 18.70 13.41
CA GLY A 139 20.43 18.49 14.64
C GLY A 139 19.49 18.12 15.79
N LEU A 140 19.88 17.12 16.59
CA LEU A 140 19.18 16.75 17.83
C LEU A 140 19.13 17.88 18.86
N HIS A 141 20.10 18.79 18.81
CA HIS A 141 20.25 19.91 19.76
C HIS A 141 19.91 21.26 19.12
N ASP A 142 19.24 21.23 17.96
CA ASP A 142 18.81 22.47 17.33
C ASP A 142 17.72 23.14 18.16
N ASN A 143 17.80 24.47 18.27
CA ASN A 143 16.80 25.28 18.96
C ASN A 143 15.42 25.14 18.30
N ASP A 144 14.35 25.16 19.10
CA ASP A 144 12.96 25.04 18.63
C ASP A 144 12.61 26.02 17.50
N ARG A 145 13.21 27.22 17.51
CA ARG A 145 13.04 28.21 16.43
C ARG A 145 13.54 27.68 15.07
N ARG A 146 14.69 27.00 15.04
CA ARG A 146 15.26 26.41 13.82
C ARG A 146 14.46 25.19 13.35
N LEU A 147 13.94 24.41 14.29
CA LEU A 147 13.01 23.32 13.99
C LEU A 147 11.71 23.85 13.39
N ALA A 148 11.16 24.95 13.92
CA ALA A 148 10.00 25.62 13.36
C ALA A 148 10.23 26.09 11.91
N ASP A 149 11.40 26.65 11.61
CA ASP A 149 11.76 27.05 10.24
C ASP A 149 11.88 25.84 9.30
N HIS A 150 12.31 24.68 9.81
CA HIS A 150 12.31 23.42 9.04
C HIS A 150 10.89 22.93 8.74
N PHE A 151 10.04 22.83 9.77
CA PHE A 151 8.66 22.34 9.64
C PHE A 151 7.75 23.30 8.87
N GLY A 152 7.98 24.61 9.00
CA GLY A 152 7.33 25.66 8.21
C GLY A 152 7.94 25.88 6.84
N GLY A 153 9.00 25.15 6.48
CA GLY A 153 9.65 25.25 5.20
C GLY A 153 8.79 24.72 4.05
N LYS A 154 8.92 25.33 2.87
CA LYS A 154 8.19 24.93 1.65
C LYS A 154 8.39 23.47 1.29
N LEU A 155 9.59 22.93 1.51
CA LEU A 155 9.90 21.52 1.25
C LEU A 155 9.09 20.61 2.19
N HIS A 156 9.12 20.85 3.50
CA HIS A 156 8.45 20.01 4.48
C HIS A 156 6.93 20.03 4.26
N LEU A 157 6.34 21.23 4.16
CA LEU A 157 4.90 21.39 3.92
C LEU A 157 4.47 20.83 2.56
N GLY A 158 5.29 20.99 1.51
CA GLY A 158 5.02 20.42 0.19
C GLY A 158 4.94 18.89 0.23
N PHE A 159 5.85 18.23 0.94
CA PHE A 159 5.82 16.77 1.10
C PHE A 159 4.62 16.27 1.91
N ILE A 160 4.21 17.00 2.95
CA ILE A 160 2.97 16.70 3.69
C ILE A 160 1.77 16.78 2.73
N GLN A 161 1.65 17.88 1.99
CA GLN A 161 0.55 18.06 1.04
C GLN A 161 0.54 16.97 -0.04
N ILE A 162 1.70 16.55 -0.54
CA ILE A 162 1.81 15.47 -1.53
C ILE A 162 1.33 14.14 -0.94
N ARG A 163 1.75 13.79 0.28
CA ARG A 163 1.29 12.56 0.96
C ARG A 163 -0.21 12.59 1.22
N GLU A 164 -0.74 13.69 1.73
CA GLU A 164 -2.19 13.86 1.94
C GLU A 164 -2.98 13.78 0.63
N LYS A 165 -2.46 14.38 -0.46
CA LYS A 165 -3.10 14.32 -1.77
C LYS A 165 -3.11 12.92 -2.35
N LEU A 166 -2.02 12.18 -2.18
CA LEU A 166 -1.93 10.79 -2.59
C LEU A 166 -2.95 9.93 -1.83
N ASP A 167 -3.10 10.11 -0.52
CA ASP A 167 -4.10 9.40 0.28
C ASP A 167 -5.54 9.73 -0.18
N GLN A 168 -5.83 11.00 -0.45
CA GLN A 168 -7.11 11.44 -1.00
C GLN A 168 -7.41 10.75 -2.34
N LEU A 169 -6.45 10.74 -3.26
CA LEU A 169 -6.61 10.15 -4.58
C LEU A 169 -6.71 8.61 -4.53
N LYS A 170 -6.01 7.94 -3.62
CA LYS A 170 -6.15 6.49 -3.40
C LYS A 170 -7.53 6.10 -2.90
N VAL A 171 -8.10 6.88 -1.98
CA VAL A 171 -9.47 6.67 -1.49
C VAL A 171 -10.46 6.87 -2.63
N CYS A 172 -10.32 7.93 -3.44
CA CYS A 172 -11.14 8.13 -4.63
C CYS A 172 -11.02 6.94 -5.60
N SER A 173 -9.80 6.58 -6.01
CA SER A 173 -9.55 5.49 -6.95
C SER A 173 -10.12 4.15 -6.48
N SER A 174 -9.94 3.79 -5.21
CA SER A 174 -10.50 2.55 -4.64
C SER A 174 -12.03 2.53 -4.60
N LEU A 175 -12.67 3.65 -4.22
CA LEU A 175 -14.13 3.81 -4.26
C LEU A 175 -14.66 3.69 -5.70
N PHE A 176 -13.94 4.25 -6.67
CA PHE A 176 -14.30 4.17 -8.08
C PHE A 176 -14.09 2.77 -8.68
N HIS A 177 -13.00 2.08 -8.38
CA HIS A 177 -12.80 0.68 -8.77
C HIS A 177 -13.92 -0.21 -8.21
N HIS A 178 -14.34 0.03 -6.97
CA HIS A 178 -15.45 -0.70 -6.36
C HIS A 178 -16.81 -0.34 -7.01
N ALA A 179 -17.04 0.93 -7.35
CA ALA A 179 -18.25 1.39 -8.05
C ALA A 179 -18.32 0.87 -9.50
N GLN A 180 -17.21 0.90 -10.24
CA GLN A 180 -17.11 0.40 -11.61
C GLN A 180 -17.22 -1.12 -11.65
N TYR A 181 -16.62 -1.83 -10.69
CA TYR A 181 -16.82 -3.27 -10.51
C TYR A 181 -18.28 -3.60 -10.19
N ARG A 182 -18.93 -2.86 -9.28
CA ARG A 182 -20.37 -3.01 -9.00
C ARG A 182 -21.23 -2.72 -10.22
N SER A 183 -20.90 -1.70 -11.01
CA SER A 183 -21.62 -1.34 -12.24
C SER A 183 -21.47 -2.42 -13.31
N ARG A 184 -20.24 -2.87 -13.60
CA ARG A 184 -19.96 -4.00 -14.50
C ARG A 184 -20.63 -5.30 -14.04
N SER A 185 -20.66 -5.56 -12.74
CA SER A 185 -21.32 -6.74 -12.16
C SER A 185 -22.85 -6.65 -12.29
N ARG A 186 -23.44 -5.46 -12.10
CA ARG A 186 -24.87 -5.20 -12.37
C ARG A 186 -25.21 -5.33 -13.85
N ASP A 187 -24.39 -4.82 -14.76
CA ASP A 187 -24.61 -4.95 -16.21
C ASP A 187 -24.53 -6.41 -16.66
N ARG A 188 -23.52 -7.15 -16.19
CA ARG A 188 -23.41 -8.61 -16.40
C ARG A 188 -24.64 -9.36 -15.89
N ARG A 189 -25.16 -9.01 -14.70
CA ARG A 189 -26.42 -9.58 -14.18
C ARG A 189 -27.61 -9.22 -15.06
N ARG A 190 -27.76 -7.96 -15.50
CA ARG A 190 -28.83 -7.54 -16.43
C ARG A 190 -28.78 -8.30 -17.75
N ARG A 191 -27.60 -8.47 -18.35
CA ARG A 191 -27.41 -9.26 -19.59
C ARG A 191 -27.80 -10.72 -19.40
N ARG A 192 -27.38 -11.35 -18.29
CA ARG A 192 -27.80 -12.73 -17.94
C ARG A 192 -29.32 -12.84 -17.77
N SER A 193 -29.95 -11.91 -17.06
CA SER A 193 -31.41 -11.88 -16.87
C SER A 193 -32.16 -11.66 -18.19
N HIS A 194 -31.66 -10.80 -19.07
CA HIS A 194 -32.25 -10.56 -20.39
C HIS A 194 -32.15 -11.79 -21.29
N SER A 195 -31.00 -12.49 -21.29
CA SER A 195 -30.80 -13.75 -22.01
C SER A 195 -31.75 -14.84 -21.50
N SER A 196 -31.84 -15.04 -20.18
CA SER A 196 -32.75 -16.02 -19.58
C SER A 196 -34.23 -15.73 -19.90
N SER A 197 -34.62 -14.45 -19.90
CA SER A 197 -35.98 -14.04 -20.25
C SER A 197 -36.30 -14.26 -21.74
N ARG A 198 -35.34 -14.01 -22.64
CA ARG A 198 -35.44 -14.37 -24.07
C ARG A 198 -35.57 -15.87 -24.27
N ASP A 199 -34.78 -16.70 -23.59
CA ASP A 199 -34.88 -18.15 -23.69
C ASP A 199 -36.20 -18.70 -23.13
N ARG A 200 -36.71 -18.14 -22.03
CA ARG A 200 -38.04 -18.46 -21.50
C ARG A 200 -39.15 -18.08 -22.49
N ARG A 201 -39.06 -16.92 -23.15
CA ARG A 201 -40.01 -16.51 -24.20
C ARG A 201 -39.93 -17.44 -25.41
N ARG A 202 -38.73 -17.77 -25.90
CA ARG A 202 -38.50 -18.71 -27.02
C ARG A 202 -39.07 -20.11 -26.71
N SER A 203 -38.89 -20.58 -25.48
CA SER A 203 -39.45 -21.86 -25.01
C SER A 203 -40.99 -21.84 -24.96
N ARG A 204 -41.59 -20.72 -24.50
CA ARG A 204 -43.05 -20.54 -24.48
C ARG A 204 -43.67 -20.48 -25.88
N SER A 205 -42.95 -19.90 -26.85
CA SER A 205 -43.35 -19.88 -28.27
C SER A 205 -43.35 -21.27 -28.89
N ARG A 206 -42.28 -22.05 -28.68
CA ARG A 206 -42.18 -23.45 -29.16
C ARG A 206 -43.28 -24.35 -28.57
N SER A 207 -43.65 -24.15 -27.30
CA SER A 207 -44.75 -24.89 -26.67
C SER A 207 -46.14 -24.51 -27.22
N ARG A 208 -46.35 -23.25 -27.63
CA ARG A 208 -47.61 -22.82 -28.28
C ARG A 208 -47.73 -23.35 -29.72
N GLU A 209 -46.62 -23.46 -30.44
CA GLU A 209 -46.58 -24.01 -31.78
C GLU A 209 -46.87 -25.53 -31.80
N ARG A 210 -46.34 -26.29 -30.82
CA ARG A 210 -46.73 -27.69 -30.61
C ARG A 210 -48.23 -27.85 -30.33
N ARG A 211 -48.83 -27.01 -29.47
CA ARG A 211 -50.28 -27.07 -29.17
C ARG A 211 -51.19 -26.76 -30.36
N ARG A 212 -50.77 -25.93 -31.33
CA ARG A 212 -51.54 -25.68 -32.57
C ARG A 212 -51.50 -26.87 -33.53
N ARG A 213 -50.41 -27.64 -33.58
CA ARG A 213 -50.30 -28.87 -34.41
C ARG A 213 -51.16 -30.04 -33.93
N HIS A 214 -51.55 -30.06 -32.65
CA HIS A 214 -52.41 -31.12 -32.11
C HIS A 214 -53.92 -30.82 -32.23
N ARG A 215 -54.32 -29.61 -32.64
CA ARG A 215 -55.75 -29.24 -32.77
C ARG A 215 -56.30 -29.43 -34.19
N SER A 216 -55.46 -29.68 -35.18
CA SER A 216 -55.85 -29.95 -36.58
C SER A 216 -55.92 -31.44 -36.94
N ARG A 217 -55.79 -32.36 -35.96
CA ARG A 217 -55.76 -33.82 -36.21
C ARG A 217 -56.84 -34.64 -35.51
N SER A 218 -57.88 -33.99 -34.98
CA SER A 218 -58.94 -34.68 -34.23
C SER A 218 -60.34 -34.29 -34.70
N ARG A 219 -60.68 -34.57 -35.97
CA ARG A 219 -62.07 -34.67 -36.43
C ARG A 219 -62.17 -35.47 -37.73
N SER A 220 -61.79 -36.74 -37.67
CA SER A 220 -62.20 -37.73 -38.68
C SER A 220 -62.01 -39.12 -38.09
N ARG A 221 -63.10 -39.71 -37.61
CA ARG A 221 -63.49 -41.12 -37.81
C ARG A 221 -64.45 -41.58 -36.72
N SER A 222 -65.66 -41.93 -37.17
CA SER A 222 -66.62 -42.92 -36.65
C SER A 222 -67.99 -42.44 -37.14
N ARG A 223 -68.90 -43.20 -37.76
CA ARG A 223 -69.13 -44.63 -38.06
C ARG A 223 -70.22 -44.57 -39.16
N GLY A 224 -70.11 -45.31 -40.26
CA GLY A 224 -70.92 -46.53 -40.44
C GLY A 224 -72.42 -46.26 -40.64
N HIS A 225 -72.89 -46.26 -41.90
CA HIS A 225 -74.19 -46.85 -42.26
C HIS A 225 -74.34 -46.96 -43.78
N ARG A 226 -74.42 -48.19 -44.29
CA ARG A 226 -75.21 -48.50 -45.48
C ARG A 226 -76.48 -49.20 -44.98
N HIS A 227 -77.66 -48.70 -45.33
CA HIS A 227 -78.79 -49.58 -45.55
C HIS A 227 -79.77 -48.95 -46.55
N SER A 228 -80.11 -49.78 -47.52
CA SER A 228 -81.13 -49.62 -48.56
C SER A 228 -82.53 -49.40 -47.95
N HIS A 229 -83.35 -48.55 -48.55
CA HIS A 229 -84.66 -48.95 -49.10
C HIS A 229 -85.32 -47.77 -49.82
N GLU A 230 -85.56 -47.93 -51.11
CA GLU A 230 -86.49 -47.15 -51.91
C GLU A 230 -87.85 -47.86 -51.82
N GLN A 231 -88.90 -47.19 -51.34
CA GLN A 231 -90.27 -47.44 -51.82
C GLN A 231 -91.26 -46.41 -51.29
N SER A 232 -91.93 -45.78 -52.26
CA SER A 232 -93.38 -45.64 -52.33
C SER A 232 -94.04 -44.43 -51.67
N SER A 233 -94.67 -43.65 -52.56
CA SER A 233 -96.03 -43.09 -52.42
C SER A 233 -96.17 -41.83 -51.54
N ARG A 234 -97.03 -40.86 -51.82
CA ARG A 234 -98.09 -40.65 -52.82
C ARG A 234 -98.66 -39.25 -52.54
N HIS A 235 -99.15 -38.59 -53.60
CA HIS A 235 -100.26 -37.60 -53.60
C HIS A 235 -100.04 -36.30 -52.79
N LYS A 236 -100.32 -35.12 -53.35
CA LYS A 236 -101.49 -34.70 -54.12
C LYS A 236 -101.11 -33.53 -55.03
#